data_AF-A0A5N5D6C9-F1
#
_entry.id   AF-A0A5N5D6C9-F1
#
_cell.length_a   1.000
_cell.length_b   1.000
_cell.length_c   1.000
_cell.angle_alpha   90.00
_cell.angle_beta   90.00
_cell.angle_gamma   90.00
#
_symmetry.space_group_name_H-M   'P 1'
#
loop_
_entity.id
_entity.type
_entity.pdbx_description
1 polymer ?
#
loop_
_entity_poly.entity_id
_entity_poly.type
_entity_poly.pdbx_seq_one_letter_code
_entity_poly.pdbx_strand_id
1 'polypeptide(L)'
;MVDFLYTDEYSVSDRLNYLKTGGASIRYAEEVVAHAEVYVVSIIYGIPELEACASRYIQIALADDQELKEFPQLIETLYGGAQKLDPGLKHALLEYAAKHMEALLSAERFRSIFQSSPNFVADAMSRALKMAKENQKENKSQAMGLQESYEQMYEEDSDEENSDSDDWDSDDWDSDDWDSDDWDSDDWDSDDWDSDDSDEDDSDEDDSDEDEDMDDEDDHFYFGG
;
A
#
# COMPACT_ATOMS: atom_id res chain seq x y z
N MET A 1 -1.75 28.73 12.24
CA MET A 1 -1.15 27.73 11.33
C MET A 1 0.26 28.15 10.87
N VAL A 2 0.50 29.44 10.55
CA VAL A 2 1.84 29.92 10.11
C VAL A 2 2.87 30.05 11.25
N ASP A 3 2.45 30.26 12.50
CA ASP A 3 3.39 30.42 13.64
C ASP A 3 4.24 29.17 13.93
N PHE A 4 3.85 27.99 13.41
CA PHE A 4 4.61 26.74 13.56
C PHE A 4 5.85 26.69 12.65
N LEU A 5 5.88 27.46 11.55
CA LEU A 5 6.99 27.42 10.58
C LEU A 5 8.21 28.25 11.01
N TYR A 6 8.08 29.08 12.05
CA TYR A 6 9.10 30.04 12.47
C TYR A 6 9.68 29.80 13.87
N THR A 7 9.31 28.70 14.53
CA THR A 7 9.96 28.30 15.79
C THR A 7 11.23 27.51 15.50
N ASP A 8 12.27 27.67 16.33
CA ASP A 8 13.51 26.86 16.31
C ASP A 8 13.27 25.33 16.44
N GLU A 9 12.01 24.92 16.56
CA GLU A 9 11.52 23.55 16.66
C GLU A 9 11.62 22.75 15.35
N TYR A 10 12.02 23.37 14.24
CA TYR A 10 12.38 22.67 13.00
C TYR A 10 13.80 22.06 13.01
N SER A 11 14.48 22.08 14.17
CA SER A 11 15.66 21.24 14.42
C SER A 11 15.25 19.76 14.39
N VAL A 12 15.43 19.12 13.23
CA VAL A 12 15.20 17.67 12.99
C VAL A 12 15.81 16.80 14.09
N SER A 13 16.94 17.23 14.64
CA SER A 13 17.71 16.52 15.66
C SER A 13 17.00 16.42 17.01
N ASP A 14 16.30 17.48 17.44
CA ASP A 14 15.67 17.52 18.77
C ASP A 14 14.33 16.77 18.77
N ARG A 15 13.60 16.80 17.64
CA ARG A 15 12.35 16.04 17.45
C ARG A 15 12.57 14.53 17.33
N LEU A 16 13.65 14.08 16.66
CA LEU A 16 14.01 12.65 16.60
C LEU A 16 14.28 12.05 17.99
N ASN A 17 14.82 12.84 18.93
CA ASN A 17 15.01 12.41 20.31
C ASN A 17 13.71 12.37 21.12
N TYR A 18 12.73 13.23 20.78
CA TYR A 18 11.40 13.23 21.39
C TYR A 18 10.49 12.10 20.87
N LEU A 19 10.64 11.71 19.60
CA LEU A 19 10.00 10.53 19.02
C LEU A 19 10.36 9.25 19.78
N LYS A 20 11.62 9.15 20.23
CA LYS A 20 12.13 7.95 20.93
C LYS A 20 11.61 7.78 22.37
N THR A 21 11.00 8.81 22.97
CA THR A 21 10.63 8.82 24.40
C THR A 21 9.13 8.60 24.66
N GLY A 22 8.32 8.27 23.64
CA GLY A 22 7.01 7.61 23.81
C GLY A 22 5.86 8.47 24.34
N GLY A 23 5.98 9.81 24.33
CA GLY A 23 5.02 10.70 24.99
C GLY A 23 4.01 11.45 24.11
N ALA A 24 4.01 11.32 22.78
CA ALA A 24 3.41 12.35 21.90
C ALA A 24 2.47 11.85 20.77
N SER A 25 1.83 10.69 20.92
CA SER A 25 1.01 10.04 19.87
C SER A 25 -0.09 10.92 19.22
N ILE A 26 -0.70 11.87 19.93
CA ILE A 26 -1.78 12.72 19.38
C ILE A 26 -1.26 13.95 18.63
N ARG A 27 -0.07 14.47 18.96
CA ARG A 27 0.47 15.67 18.28
C ARG A 27 1.13 15.34 16.93
N TYR A 28 1.54 14.09 16.71
CA TYR A 28 2.15 13.67 15.44
C TYR A 28 1.17 13.70 14.26
N ALA A 29 -0.07 13.29 14.51
CA ALA A 29 -1.15 13.23 13.54
C ALA A 29 -1.36 14.54 12.73
N GLU A 30 -1.65 15.63 13.44
CA GLU A 30 -1.89 16.95 12.82
C GLU A 30 -0.62 17.54 12.19
N GLU A 31 0.55 17.25 12.78
CA GLU A 31 1.84 17.70 12.26
C GLU A 31 2.19 17.05 10.92
N VAL A 32 1.83 15.77 10.71
CA VAL A 32 2.08 15.07 9.44
C VAL A 32 1.30 15.71 8.29
N VAL A 33 0.05 16.11 8.53
CA VAL A 33 -0.75 16.83 7.52
C VAL A 33 -0.15 18.21 7.23
N ALA A 34 0.30 18.94 8.26
CA ALA A 34 0.99 20.21 8.06
C ALA A 34 2.28 20.04 7.23
N HIS A 35 3.05 18.98 7.47
CA HIS A 35 4.22 18.67 6.64
C HIS A 35 3.84 18.34 5.20
N ALA A 36 2.69 17.72 4.96
CA ALA A 36 2.17 17.47 3.61
C ALA A 36 1.79 18.77 2.88
N GLU A 37 1.15 19.71 3.58
CA GLU A 37 0.86 21.04 3.04
C GLU A 37 2.17 21.78 2.70
N VAL A 38 3.16 21.74 3.59
CA VAL A 38 4.49 22.31 3.34
C VAL A 38 5.15 21.65 2.14
N TYR A 39 5.02 20.32 1.98
CA TYR A 39 5.53 19.60 0.82
C TYR A 39 4.89 20.11 -0.47
N VAL A 40 3.57 20.21 -0.53
CA VAL A 40 2.85 20.75 -1.70
C VAL A 40 3.29 22.18 -2.02
N VAL A 41 3.34 23.05 -1.01
CA VAL A 41 3.80 24.44 -1.15
C VAL A 41 5.24 24.48 -1.66
N SER A 42 6.14 23.63 -1.15
CA SER A 42 7.53 23.58 -1.60
C SER A 42 7.68 23.21 -3.08
N ILE A 43 6.80 22.34 -3.61
CA ILE A 43 6.76 22.00 -5.03
C ILE A 43 6.28 23.21 -5.85
N ILE A 44 5.19 23.86 -5.42
CA ILE A 44 4.61 25.02 -6.11
C ILE A 44 5.63 26.16 -6.24
N TYR A 45 6.40 26.42 -5.19
CA TYR A 45 7.40 27.49 -5.16
C TYR A 45 8.81 27.04 -5.59
N GLY A 46 9.02 25.75 -5.90
CA GLY A 46 10.31 25.22 -6.33
C GLY A 46 11.42 25.32 -5.27
N ILE A 47 11.12 24.95 -4.02
CA ILE A 47 12.06 25.00 -2.89
C ILE A 47 12.50 23.56 -2.52
N PRO A 48 13.56 23.02 -3.15
CA PRO A 48 13.89 21.59 -3.04
C PRO A 48 14.36 21.16 -1.64
N GLU A 49 15.01 22.05 -0.88
CA GLU A 49 15.42 21.74 0.50
C GLU A 49 14.21 21.56 1.42
N LEU A 50 13.16 22.36 1.21
CA LEU A 50 11.91 22.28 1.96
C LEU A 50 11.13 21.03 1.56
N GLU A 51 11.11 20.71 0.26
CA GLU A 51 10.52 19.48 -0.27
C GLU A 51 11.17 18.25 0.36
N ALA A 52 12.50 18.16 0.32
CA ALA A 52 13.25 17.03 0.88
C ALA A 52 13.04 16.92 2.40
N CYS A 53 12.99 18.05 3.10
CA CYS A 53 12.75 18.08 4.55
C CYS A 53 11.34 17.56 4.89
N ALA A 54 10.30 18.12 4.26
CA ALA A 54 8.92 17.71 4.48
C ALA A 54 8.67 16.25 4.10
N SER A 55 9.19 15.81 2.94
CA SER A 55 9.13 14.41 2.50
C SER A 55 9.74 13.46 3.54
N ARG A 56 10.92 13.80 4.06
CA ARG A 56 11.59 12.99 5.09
C ARG A 56 10.78 12.87 6.37
N TYR A 57 10.14 13.95 6.83
CA TYR A 57 9.29 13.90 8.01
C TYR A 57 8.07 12.99 7.82
N ILE A 58 7.41 13.10 6.67
CA ILE A 58 6.26 12.25 6.35
C ILE A 58 6.71 10.78 6.29
N GLN A 59 7.83 10.48 5.65
CA GLN A 59 8.38 9.11 5.59
C GLN A 59 8.69 8.54 6.98
N ILE A 60 9.26 9.34 7.88
CA ILE A 60 9.52 8.92 9.26
C ILE A 60 8.22 8.60 10.00
N ALA A 61 7.20 9.43 9.83
CA ALA A 61 5.91 9.19 10.48
C ALA A 61 5.21 7.93 9.95
N LEU A 62 5.31 7.66 8.65
CA LEU A 62 4.77 6.43 8.04
C LEU A 62 5.55 5.18 8.45
N ALA A 63 6.79 5.31 8.89
CA ALA A 63 7.60 4.18 9.34
C ALA A 63 7.24 3.67 10.75
N ASP A 64 6.44 4.42 11.52
CA ASP A 64 6.16 4.14 12.94
C ASP A 64 5.19 2.95 13.17
N ASP A 65 4.68 2.30 12.12
CA ASP A 65 3.69 1.19 12.16
C ASP A 65 2.41 1.49 12.96
N GLN A 66 2.28 2.71 13.50
CA GLN A 66 1.12 3.18 14.22
C GLN A 66 0.04 3.59 13.21
N GLU A 67 -1.22 3.26 13.51
CA GLU A 67 -2.35 3.73 12.73
C GLU A 67 -2.45 5.26 12.79
N LEU A 68 -2.42 5.89 11.62
CA LEU A 68 -2.47 7.32 11.39
C LEU A 68 -3.88 7.65 10.90
N LYS A 69 -4.71 8.17 11.79
CA LYS A 69 -6.13 8.48 11.51
C LYS A 69 -6.30 9.54 10.42
N GLU A 70 -5.27 10.35 10.25
CA GLU A 70 -5.15 11.47 9.33
C GLU A 70 -4.59 11.03 7.97
N PHE A 71 -4.23 9.75 7.81
CA PHE A 71 -3.74 9.22 6.54
C PHE A 71 -4.67 9.52 5.36
N PRO A 72 -6.02 9.45 5.47
CA PRO A 72 -6.90 9.87 4.39
C PRO A 72 -6.66 11.32 3.93
N GLN A 73 -6.57 12.24 4.90
CA GLN A 73 -6.35 13.66 4.62
C GLN A 73 -4.94 13.90 4.07
N LEU A 74 -3.94 13.16 4.56
CA LEU A 74 -2.57 13.18 4.02
C LEU A 74 -2.56 12.84 2.52
N ILE A 75 -3.26 11.79 2.11
CA ILE A 75 -3.36 11.38 0.71
C ILE A 75 -4.09 12.42 -0.13
N GLU A 76 -5.22 12.95 0.35
CA GLU A 76 -5.95 14.02 -0.33
C GLU A 76 -5.08 15.25 -0.56
N THR A 77 -4.34 15.71 0.46
CA THR A 77 -3.41 16.85 0.35
C THR A 77 -2.31 16.57 -0.67
N LEU A 78 -1.65 15.41 -0.59
CA LEU A 78 -0.49 15.09 -1.43
C LEU A 78 -0.89 14.84 -2.89
N TYR A 79 -1.90 14.01 -3.14
CA TYR A 79 -2.32 13.67 -4.50
C TYR A 79 -3.21 14.75 -5.13
N GLY A 80 -3.89 15.57 -4.34
CA GLY A 80 -4.64 16.72 -4.83
C GLY A 80 -3.74 17.94 -5.12
N GLY A 81 -2.62 18.08 -4.38
CA GLY A 81 -1.75 19.24 -4.48
C GLY A 81 -0.48 19.06 -5.33
N ALA A 82 0.08 17.85 -5.38
CA ALA A 82 1.34 17.59 -6.09
C ALA A 82 1.10 16.79 -7.39
N GLN A 83 1.51 17.37 -8.54
CA GLN A 83 1.44 16.66 -9.83
C GLN A 83 2.37 15.44 -9.87
N LYS A 84 3.51 15.50 -9.16
CA LYS A 84 4.50 14.44 -9.12
C LYS A 84 5.08 14.33 -7.72
N LEU A 85 4.80 13.21 -7.07
CA LEU A 85 5.38 12.87 -5.78
C LEU A 85 6.81 12.35 -5.94
N ASP A 86 7.64 12.67 -4.96
CA ASP A 86 8.93 12.01 -4.77
C ASP A 86 8.75 10.48 -4.77
N PRO A 87 9.54 9.71 -5.54
CA PRO A 87 9.39 8.26 -5.60
C PRO A 87 9.53 7.56 -4.24
N GLY A 88 10.40 8.07 -3.35
CA GLY A 88 10.58 7.53 -2.00
C GLY A 88 9.34 7.75 -1.15
N LEU A 89 8.80 8.96 -1.17
CA LEU A 89 7.54 9.30 -0.48
C LEU A 89 6.36 8.48 -1.02
N LYS A 90 6.23 8.36 -2.34
CA LYS A 90 5.20 7.54 -2.97
C LYS A 90 5.31 6.09 -2.49
N HIS A 91 6.51 5.53 -2.46
CA HIS A 91 6.73 4.17 -1.98
C HIS A 91 6.31 3.99 -0.52
N ALA A 92 6.70 4.91 0.36
CA ALA A 92 6.34 4.88 1.77
C ALA A 92 4.82 4.95 1.99
N LEU A 93 4.11 5.80 1.24
CA LEU A 93 2.64 5.89 1.30
C LEU A 93 1.97 4.59 0.89
N LEU A 94 2.43 3.98 -0.21
CA LEU A 94 1.87 2.72 -0.71
C LEU A 94 2.18 1.55 0.22
N GLU A 95 3.37 1.51 0.79
CA GLU A 95 3.75 0.51 1.78
C GLU A 95 2.89 0.64 3.05
N TYR A 96 2.71 1.85 3.55
CA TYR A 96 1.85 2.12 4.70
C TYR A 96 0.40 1.70 4.42
N ALA A 97 -0.17 2.13 3.28
CA ALA A 97 -1.53 1.79 2.90
C ALA A 97 -1.73 0.28 2.78
N ALA A 98 -0.75 -0.44 2.22
CA ALA A 98 -0.82 -1.89 2.09
C ALA A 98 -0.80 -2.61 3.45
N LYS A 99 0.01 -2.14 4.41
CA LYS A 99 0.06 -2.71 5.77
C LYS A 99 -1.22 -2.48 6.56
N HIS A 100 -1.80 -1.28 6.44
CA HIS A 100 -3.00 -0.89 7.19
C HIS A 100 -4.28 -0.96 6.37
N MET A 101 -4.29 -1.76 5.29
CA MET A 101 -5.38 -1.73 4.30
C MET A 101 -6.74 -2.05 4.92
N GLU A 102 -6.82 -3.03 5.82
CA GLU A 102 -8.06 -3.44 6.48
C GLU A 102 -8.66 -2.31 7.35
N ALA A 103 -7.81 -1.63 8.12
CA ALA A 103 -8.21 -0.48 8.94
C ALA A 103 -8.67 0.70 8.06
N LEU A 104 -7.93 0.98 6.97
CA LEU A 104 -8.26 2.03 6.03
C LEU A 104 -9.60 1.78 5.32
N LEU A 105 -9.88 0.56 4.85
CA LEU A 105 -11.15 0.21 4.20
C LEU A 105 -12.36 0.35 5.14
N SER A 106 -12.13 0.21 6.44
CA SER A 106 -13.15 0.39 7.47
C SER A 106 -13.46 1.87 7.76
N ALA A 107 -12.56 2.78 7.41
CA ALA A 107 -12.74 4.22 7.63
C ALA A 107 -13.59 4.86 6.52
N GLU A 108 -14.68 5.53 6.90
CA GLU A 108 -15.60 6.19 5.95
C GLU A 108 -14.89 7.24 5.08
N ARG A 109 -13.97 8.01 5.68
CA ARG A 109 -13.15 9.01 4.95
C ARG A 109 -12.21 8.39 3.93
N PHE A 110 -11.81 7.14 4.09
CA PHE A 110 -10.97 6.52 3.06
C PHE A 110 -11.78 6.19 1.80
N ARG A 111 -13.11 6.02 1.91
CA ARG A 111 -13.98 5.78 0.76
C ARG A 111 -14.09 7.00 -0.17
N SER A 112 -13.95 8.22 0.33
CA SER A 112 -13.89 9.41 -0.55
C SER A 112 -12.65 9.41 -1.42
N ILE A 113 -11.53 8.86 -0.92
CA ILE A 113 -10.27 8.77 -1.67
C ILE A 113 -10.41 7.88 -2.91
N PHE A 114 -11.25 6.86 -2.86
CA PHE A 114 -11.54 6.02 -4.03
C PHE A 114 -12.07 6.84 -5.21
N GLN A 115 -12.83 7.89 -4.92
CA GLN A 115 -13.41 8.74 -5.94
C GLN A 115 -12.45 9.86 -6.34
N SER A 116 -11.73 10.45 -5.38
CA SER A 116 -10.84 11.59 -5.66
C SER A 116 -9.50 11.18 -6.26
N SER A 117 -9.01 9.97 -5.96
CA SER A 117 -7.63 9.57 -6.24
C SER A 117 -7.54 8.11 -6.74
N PRO A 118 -8.17 7.76 -7.87
CA PRO A 118 -8.23 6.38 -8.36
C PRO A 118 -6.85 5.77 -8.64
N ASN A 119 -5.90 6.59 -9.12
CA ASN A 119 -4.52 6.17 -9.37
C ASN A 119 -3.82 5.68 -8.10
N PHE A 120 -4.02 6.38 -6.98
CA PHE A 120 -3.47 5.97 -5.69
C PHE A 120 -4.07 4.65 -5.23
N VAL A 121 -5.39 4.49 -5.35
CA VAL A 121 -6.08 3.27 -4.93
C VAL A 121 -5.63 2.06 -5.75
N ALA A 122 -5.51 2.20 -7.06
CA ALA A 122 -5.03 1.13 -7.93
C ALA A 122 -3.61 0.67 -7.54
N ASP A 123 -2.71 1.64 -7.29
CA ASP A 123 -1.33 1.37 -6.85
C ASP A 123 -1.31 0.70 -5.47
N ALA A 124 -2.12 1.20 -4.52
CA ALA A 124 -2.20 0.69 -3.15
C ALA A 124 -2.73 -0.75 -3.12
N MET A 125 -3.80 -1.04 -3.85
CA MET A 125 -4.35 -2.40 -3.97
C MET A 125 -3.37 -3.35 -4.62
N SER A 126 -2.71 -2.94 -5.70
CA SER A 126 -1.69 -3.74 -6.37
C SER A 126 -0.54 -4.08 -5.42
N ARG A 127 -0.11 -3.10 -4.60
CA ARG A 127 0.91 -3.31 -3.56
C ARG A 127 0.44 -4.26 -2.47
N ALA A 128 -0.78 -4.09 -1.95
CA ALA A 128 -1.38 -4.95 -0.94
C ALA A 128 -1.49 -6.40 -1.41
N LEU A 129 -1.98 -6.62 -2.64
CA LEU A 129 -2.06 -7.95 -3.25
C LEU A 129 -0.69 -8.60 -3.41
N LYS A 130 0.32 -7.83 -3.81
CA LYS A 130 1.70 -8.33 -3.92
C LYS A 130 2.24 -8.75 -2.55
N MET A 131 2.05 -7.93 -1.52
CA MET A 131 2.46 -8.26 -0.14
C MET A 131 1.74 -9.50 0.40
N ALA A 132 0.44 -9.64 0.13
CA ALA A 132 -0.32 -10.82 0.54
C ALA A 132 0.24 -12.11 -0.10
N LYS A 133 0.60 -12.07 -1.38
CA LYS A 133 1.24 -13.20 -2.09
C LYS A 133 2.62 -13.53 -1.54
N GLU A 134 3.43 -12.52 -1.24
CA GLU A 134 4.75 -12.68 -0.62
C GLU A 134 4.64 -13.36 0.75
N ASN A 135 3.74 -12.87 1.61
CA ASN A 135 3.47 -13.45 2.93
C ASN A 135 2.95 -14.90 2.84
N GLN A 136 2.09 -15.22 1.86
CA GLN A 136 1.62 -16.58 1.64
C GLN A 136 2.76 -17.54 1.29
N LYS A 137 3.70 -17.10 0.45
CA LYS A 137 4.87 -17.89 0.06
C LYS A 137 5.80 -18.13 1.25
N GLU A 138 6.05 -17.11 2.06
CA GLU A 138 6.86 -17.23 3.28
C GLU A 138 6.24 -18.22 4.26
N ASN A 139 4.94 -18.08 4.55
CA ASN A 139 4.23 -19.00 5.44
C ASN A 139 4.28 -20.45 4.94
N LYS A 140 4.12 -20.68 3.63
CA LYS A 140 4.23 -22.03 3.04
C LYS A 140 5.64 -22.61 3.18
N SER A 141 6.68 -21.79 3.01
CA SER A 141 8.07 -22.23 3.19
C SER A 141 8.42 -22.57 4.64
N GLN A 142 7.89 -21.81 5.60
CA GLN A 142 8.04 -22.11 7.03
C GLN A 142 7.31 -23.40 7.42
N ALA A 143 6.12 -23.64 6.87
CA ALA A 143 5.37 -24.87 7.11
C ALA A 143 6.10 -26.11 6.57
N MET A 144 6.69 -26.05 5.37
CA MET A 144 7.50 -27.16 4.83
C MET A 144 8.77 -27.41 5.66
N GLY A 145 9.46 -26.36 6.11
CA GLY A 145 10.64 -26.53 6.97
C GLY A 145 10.32 -27.19 8.33
N LEU A 146 9.15 -26.91 8.90
CA LEU A 146 8.68 -27.60 10.11
C LEU A 146 8.35 -29.08 9.85
N GLN A 147 7.79 -29.41 8.69
CA GLN A 147 7.50 -30.80 8.33
C GLN A 147 8.79 -31.62 8.16
N GLU A 148 9.78 -31.10 7.43
CA GLU A 148 11.08 -31.77 7.26
C GLU A 148 11.81 -31.96 8.60
N SER A 149 11.72 -30.96 9.50
CA SER A 149 12.26 -31.08 10.86
C SER A 149 11.53 -32.13 11.70
N TYR A 150 10.24 -32.34 11.46
CA TYR A 150 9.44 -33.34 12.18
C TYR A 150 9.78 -34.74 11.68
N GLU A 151 9.86 -34.93 10.35
CA GLU A 151 10.23 -36.22 9.74
C GLU A 151 11.64 -36.68 10.16
N GLN A 152 12.62 -35.77 10.24
CA GLN A 152 13.97 -36.11 10.73
C GLN A 152 14.00 -36.59 12.19
N MET A 153 13.09 -36.12 13.04
CA MET A 153 13.04 -36.53 14.44
C MET A 153 12.58 -37.99 14.61
N TYR A 154 11.74 -38.51 13.70
CA TYR A 154 11.22 -39.88 13.79
C TYR A 154 12.13 -40.92 13.14
N GLU A 155 13.08 -40.54 12.31
CA GLU A 155 14.04 -41.47 11.72
C GLU A 155 15.24 -41.77 12.64
N GLU A 156 15.55 -40.91 13.62
CA GLU A 156 16.76 -41.04 14.44
C GLU A 156 16.63 -42.05 15.62
N ASP A 157 15.41 -42.42 16.00
CA ASP A 157 15.14 -43.42 17.06
C ASP A 157 14.72 -44.80 16.51
N SER A 158 14.72 -44.99 15.18
CA SER A 158 14.16 -46.20 14.56
C SER A 158 15.20 -47.31 14.26
N ASP A 159 16.44 -47.17 14.74
CA ASP A 159 17.57 -48.10 14.47
C ASP A 159 17.91 -49.08 15.61
N GLU A 160 17.16 -49.12 16.71
CA GLU A 160 17.35 -50.15 17.75
C GLU A 160 16.01 -50.76 18.13
N GLU A 161 15.57 -51.80 17.43
CA GLU A 161 15.23 -53.09 18.05
C GLU A 161 15.08 -54.19 16.97
N ASN A 162 15.99 -55.14 17.10
CA ASN A 162 16.03 -56.45 16.48
C ASN A 162 14.76 -57.24 16.88
N SER A 163 13.67 -57.14 16.11
CA SER A 163 12.51 -58.04 16.24
C SER A 163 12.56 -59.12 15.17
N ASP A 164 13.16 -60.25 15.56
CA ASP A 164 12.74 -61.58 15.13
C ASP A 164 11.23 -61.71 15.39
N SER A 165 10.38 -61.24 14.48
CA SER A 165 8.96 -61.52 14.51
C SER A 165 8.63 -62.50 13.39
N ASP A 166 8.71 -63.77 13.79
CA ASP A 166 7.95 -64.92 13.36
C ASP A 166 7.08 -64.79 12.09
N ASP A 167 7.26 -65.79 11.22
CA ASP A 167 6.29 -66.32 10.25
C ASP A 167 4.84 -66.16 10.72
N TRP A 168 4.19 -65.08 10.29
CA TRP A 168 2.73 -65.02 10.25
C TRP A 168 2.31 -65.34 8.83
N ASP A 169 2.06 -66.63 8.60
CA ASP A 169 1.17 -67.14 7.55
C ASP A 169 -0.10 -66.29 7.56
N SER A 170 -0.12 -65.28 6.70
CA SER A 170 -1.28 -64.43 6.46
C SER A 170 -2.04 -65.09 5.33
N ASP A 171 -2.86 -66.07 5.72
CA ASP A 171 -3.90 -66.65 4.88
C ASP A 171 -4.70 -65.54 4.17
N ASP A 172 -4.95 -65.79 2.89
CA ASP A 172 -6.03 -65.26 2.05
C ASP A 172 -7.00 -64.30 2.76
N TRP A 173 -6.72 -63.00 2.67
CA TRP A 173 -7.76 -61.98 2.74
C TRP A 173 -8.02 -61.50 1.32
N ASP A 174 -8.90 -62.24 0.63
CA ASP A 174 -9.75 -61.74 -0.44
C ASP A 174 -10.38 -60.41 0.06
N SER A 175 -9.71 -59.31 -0.28
CA SER A 175 -10.25 -57.97 -0.06
C SER A 175 -10.98 -57.61 -1.34
N ASP A 176 -12.21 -58.13 -1.41
CA ASP A 176 -13.23 -57.74 -2.37
C ASP A 176 -13.26 -56.22 -2.58
N ASP A 177 -13.39 -55.85 -3.86
CA ASP A 177 -14.13 -54.70 -4.38
C ASP A 177 -14.37 -53.56 -3.39
N TRP A 178 -13.38 -52.68 -3.28
CA TRP A 178 -13.68 -51.27 -3.06
C TRP A 178 -13.71 -50.62 -4.43
N ASP A 179 -14.86 -50.81 -5.10
CA ASP A 179 -15.37 -49.89 -6.10
C ASP A 179 -15.16 -48.49 -5.53
N SER A 180 -14.12 -47.84 -6.03
CA SER A 180 -13.82 -46.45 -5.72
C SER A 180 -14.83 -45.67 -6.54
N ASP A 181 -16.02 -45.54 -5.96
CA ASP A 181 -17.11 -44.73 -6.48
C ASP A 181 -16.54 -43.44 -7.06
N ASP A 182 -16.93 -43.24 -8.33
CA ASP A 182 -16.86 -42.02 -9.09
C ASP A 182 -17.01 -40.80 -8.17
N TRP A 183 -15.89 -40.16 -7.88
CA TRP A 183 -15.92 -38.73 -7.63
C TRP A 183 -16.08 -38.09 -9.00
N ASP A 184 -17.32 -38.15 -9.50
CA ASP A 184 -17.88 -37.18 -10.44
C ASP A 184 -17.46 -35.82 -9.90
N SER A 185 -16.37 -35.33 -10.46
CA SER A 185 -15.89 -33.99 -10.25
C SER A 185 -16.86 -33.16 -11.04
N ASP A 186 -17.98 -32.84 -10.38
CA ASP A 186 -19.04 -31.98 -10.89
C ASP A 186 -18.38 -30.85 -11.69
N ASP A 187 -18.75 -30.83 -12.96
CA ASP A 187 -18.59 -29.74 -13.89
C ASP A 187 -18.75 -28.43 -13.12
N TRP A 188 -17.63 -27.78 -12.83
CA TRP A 188 -17.64 -26.35 -12.66
C TRP A 188 -17.81 -25.81 -14.06
N ASP A 189 -19.09 -25.75 -14.46
CA ASP A 189 -19.60 -24.90 -15.53
C ASP A 189 -18.83 -23.59 -15.41
N SER A 190 -17.87 -23.47 -16.31
CA SER A 190 -17.12 -22.26 -16.53
C SER A 190 -18.14 -21.36 -17.19
N ASP A 191 -18.97 -20.71 -16.38
CA ASP A 191 -19.89 -19.69 -16.85
C ASP A 191 -19.04 -18.69 -17.62
N ASP A 192 -19.17 -18.79 -18.94
CA ASP A 192 -18.80 -17.82 -19.96
C ASP A 192 -19.42 -16.50 -19.52
N TRP A 193 -18.65 -15.71 -18.78
CA TRP A 193 -18.89 -14.27 -18.73
C TRP A 193 -18.32 -13.70 -20.03
N ASP A 194 -19.04 -13.95 -21.12
CA ASP A 194 -19.16 -13.05 -22.25
C ASP A 194 -19.64 -11.70 -21.68
N SER A 195 -18.71 -10.91 -21.15
CA SER A 195 -18.93 -9.49 -20.92
C SER A 195 -18.69 -8.80 -22.25
N ASP A 196 -19.74 -8.91 -23.05
CA ASP A 196 -20.14 -8.11 -24.20
C ASP A 196 -19.32 -6.82 -24.35
N ASP A 197 -18.54 -6.78 -25.43
CA ASP A 197 -18.06 -5.58 -26.11
C ASP A 197 -19.25 -4.65 -26.36
N SER A 198 -19.48 -3.70 -25.45
CA SER A 198 -20.26 -2.51 -25.77
C SER A 198 -19.30 -1.39 -26.17
N ASP A 199 -18.83 -1.53 -27.41
CA ASP A 199 -18.35 -0.44 -28.26
C ASP A 199 -19.48 0.58 -28.50
N GLU A 200 -19.73 1.51 -27.58
CA GLU A 200 -20.51 2.74 -27.80
C GLU A 200 -19.94 3.77 -26.80
N ASP A 201 -19.46 4.97 -27.17
CA ASP A 201 -20.06 5.90 -28.09
C ASP A 201 -19.01 6.95 -28.50
N ASP A 202 -18.97 7.21 -29.80
CA ASP A 202 -18.34 8.38 -30.40
C ASP A 202 -18.91 9.65 -29.77
N SER A 203 -18.06 10.52 -29.25
CA SER A 203 -18.41 11.94 -29.10
C SER A 203 -17.19 12.79 -29.45
N ASP A 204 -17.01 12.91 -30.76
CA ASP A 204 -16.97 14.17 -31.50
C ASP A 204 -16.37 15.37 -30.74
N GLU A 205 -15.18 15.75 -31.23
CA GLU A 205 -14.88 17.09 -31.75
C GLU A 205 -15.65 18.26 -31.09
N ASP A 206 -14.96 19.00 -30.23
CA ASP A 206 -15.23 20.44 -30.10
C ASP A 206 -13.90 21.20 -30.12
N ASP A 207 -13.45 21.45 -31.36
CA ASP A 207 -12.47 22.48 -31.70
C ASP A 207 -13.05 23.85 -31.33
N SER A 208 -12.78 24.29 -30.10
CA SER A 208 -12.95 25.69 -29.72
C SER A 208 -11.63 26.42 -29.92
N ASP A 209 -11.35 26.76 -31.17
CA ASP A 209 -10.48 27.88 -31.55
C ASP A 209 -11.13 29.18 -31.02
N GLU A 210 -10.74 29.62 -29.82
CA GLU A 210 -10.94 31.01 -29.39
C GLU A 210 -9.61 31.75 -29.49
N ASP A 211 -9.37 32.22 -30.71
CA ASP A 211 -8.58 33.41 -30.99
C ASP A 211 -9.15 34.59 -30.18
N GLU A 212 -8.51 34.95 -29.07
CA GLU A 212 -8.64 36.31 -28.52
C GLU A 212 -7.28 36.99 -28.55
N ASP A 213 -7.05 37.65 -29.68
CA ASP A 213 -6.26 38.87 -29.80
C ASP A 213 -6.65 39.84 -28.67
N MET A 214 -5.83 39.96 -27.64
CA MET A 214 -5.87 41.11 -26.74
C MET A 214 -4.58 41.91 -26.87
N ASP A 215 -4.66 42.81 -27.85
CA ASP A 215 -4.27 44.21 -27.78
C ASP A 215 -3.12 44.57 -26.83
N ASP A 216 -2.01 44.89 -27.47
CA ASP A 216 -0.99 45.84 -27.03
C ASP A 216 -1.64 47.11 -26.44
N GLU A 217 -1.76 47.19 -25.11
CA GLU A 217 -1.80 48.48 -24.42
C GLU A 217 -0.42 48.80 -23.83
N ASP A 218 0.37 49.41 -24.71
CA ASP A 218 1.34 50.46 -24.36
C ASP A 218 0.73 51.39 -23.31
N ASP A 219 1.15 51.26 -22.05
CA ASP A 219 1.04 52.36 -21.10
C ASP A 219 2.43 52.77 -20.57
N HIS A 220 3.01 53.66 -21.36
CA HIS A 220 4.06 54.59 -20.99
C HIS A 220 3.73 55.34 -19.69
N PHE A 221 4.26 54.87 -18.55
CA PHE A 221 4.44 55.75 -17.39
C PHE A 221 5.77 56.51 -17.50
N TYR A 222 5.70 57.67 -18.16
CA TYR A 222 6.73 58.69 -18.19
C TYR A 222 6.34 59.86 -17.26
N PHE A 223 7.37 60.43 -16.62
CA PHE A 223 7.41 61.67 -15.82
C PHE A 223 6.82 61.60 -14.41
N GLY A 224 7.48 62.17 -13.40
CA GLY A 224 8.65 63.05 -13.33
C GLY A 224 8.79 63.50 -11.88
N GLY A 225 10.01 63.70 -11.38
CA GLY A 225 10.54 65.06 -11.21
C GLY A 225 10.60 65.42 -9.74
#